data_AF-K1SM14-F1
#
_entry.id   AF-K1SM14-F1
#
_cell.length_a   1.000
_cell.length_b   1.000
_cell.length_c   1.000
_cell.angle_alpha   90.00
_cell.angle_beta   90.00
_cell.angle_gamma   90.00
#
_symmetry.space_group_name_H-M   'P 1'
#
loop_
_entity.id
_entity.type
_entity.pdbx_description
1 polymer ?
#
loop_
_entity_poly.entity_id
_entity_poly.type
_entity_poly.pdbx_seq_one_letter_code
_entity_poly.pdbx_strand_id
1 'polypeptide(L)'
;VIMDFVPNHVAREYHSICKPTGVRDLGEDDDPNMHFSTKNNFYYAWGDLDLNEIRQSKPEFKAFSVKDAKIYEPYTESPARATGNDRFDNHPGCNDWYETVKLNYGVDYCDAGGRSYHYEPVPNTWGKMTDILLFWASKGVDGFRCDMAEMVPTAFWSYATGILKAKYPHIVVIGEVYDPNQYRNYVNAGFDYLYDKVGMYDCLRGVVRGERPAASITHEWQVVDDIRDHMLYFLENHDEQRIASDFFCGSAMKAIP
;
A
#
# COMPACT_ATOMS: atom_id res chain seq x y z
N VAL A 1 9.47 -15.89 -9.45
CA VAL A 1 8.50 -15.61 -8.37
C VAL A 1 8.53 -14.13 -8.07
N ILE A 2 7.38 -13.46 -8.25
CA ILE A 2 7.17 -12.07 -7.79
C ILE A 2 6.43 -12.15 -6.46
N MET A 3 6.89 -11.42 -5.46
CA MET A 3 6.29 -11.36 -4.14
C MET A 3 5.51 -10.05 -3.96
N ASP A 4 4.35 -10.12 -3.32
CA ASP A 4 3.63 -8.92 -2.94
C ASP A 4 4.24 -8.32 -1.67
N PHE A 5 4.55 -7.03 -1.71
CA PHE A 5 5.16 -6.29 -0.62
C PHE A 5 4.24 -5.14 -0.24
N VAL A 6 3.68 -5.20 0.96
CA VAL A 6 2.81 -4.17 1.53
C VAL A 6 3.67 -3.20 2.35
N PRO A 7 3.93 -1.97 1.86
CA PRO A 7 4.88 -1.07 2.47
C PRO A 7 4.21 -0.07 3.42
N ASN A 8 2.91 0.23 3.27
CA ASN A 8 2.30 1.38 3.93
C ASN A 8 1.74 1.08 5.33
N HIS A 9 1.43 -0.19 5.63
CA HIS A 9 0.82 -0.61 6.89
C HIS A 9 1.20 -2.04 7.28
N VAL A 10 0.86 -2.40 8.52
CA VAL A 10 0.82 -3.79 9.01
C VAL A 10 -0.52 -4.06 9.67
N ALA A 11 -0.85 -5.33 9.93
CA ALA A 11 -2.01 -5.67 10.75
C ALA A 11 -1.90 -5.02 12.13
N ARG A 12 -3.03 -4.62 12.71
CA ARG A 12 -3.06 -3.91 14.00
C ARG A 12 -2.52 -4.76 15.16
N GLU A 13 -2.63 -6.09 15.07
CA GLU A 13 -2.05 -7.07 16.01
C GLU A 13 -0.66 -7.58 15.60
N TYR A 14 0.01 -6.89 14.68
CA TYR A 14 1.32 -7.29 14.18
C TYR A 14 2.32 -7.53 15.32
N HIS A 15 2.95 -8.70 15.28
CA HIS A 15 4.13 -9.06 16.05
C HIS A 15 4.94 -10.07 15.23
N SER A 16 6.27 -9.92 15.16
CA SER A 16 7.07 -10.87 14.41
C SER A 16 7.33 -12.13 15.23
N ILE A 17 6.94 -13.28 14.69
CA ILE A 17 7.19 -14.60 15.29
C ILE A 17 8.51 -15.23 14.82
N CYS A 18 9.19 -14.63 13.85
CA CYS A 18 10.41 -15.19 13.24
C CYS A 18 11.54 -14.19 12.99
N LYS A 19 11.54 -13.03 13.67
CA LYS A 19 12.63 -12.05 13.55
C LYS A 19 13.97 -12.63 14.04
N PRO A 20 15.11 -12.29 13.42
CA PRO A 20 16.42 -12.69 13.92
C PRO A 20 16.69 -12.18 15.34
N THR A 21 17.51 -12.90 16.11
CA THR A 21 17.90 -12.49 17.46
C THR A 21 18.55 -11.10 17.46
N GLY A 22 18.06 -10.21 18.32
CA GLY A 22 18.54 -8.83 18.44
C GLY A 22 17.86 -7.83 17.49
N VAL A 23 17.02 -8.28 16.56
CA VAL A 23 16.20 -7.39 15.73
C VAL A 23 14.98 -6.92 16.53
N ARG A 24 14.77 -5.60 16.54
CA ARG A 24 13.63 -4.92 17.17
C ARG A 24 12.45 -4.87 16.19
N ASP A 25 11.25 -5.18 16.67
CA ASP A 25 10.03 -5.13 15.86
C ASP A 25 9.60 -3.69 15.54
N LEU A 26 8.76 -3.54 14.52
CA LEU A 26 8.04 -2.29 14.26
C LEU A 26 7.22 -1.91 15.51
N GLY A 27 7.42 -0.70 16.02
CA GLY A 27 6.73 -0.21 17.21
C GLY A 27 7.35 -0.58 18.55
N GLU A 28 8.38 -1.44 18.57
CA GLU A 28 8.97 -1.91 19.84
C GLU A 28 9.68 -0.79 20.63
N ASP A 29 10.22 0.20 19.91
CA ASP A 29 10.96 1.38 20.42
C ASP A 29 10.11 2.66 20.47
N ASP A 30 8.87 2.60 20.00
CA ASP A 30 8.07 3.81 19.79
C ASP A 30 7.74 4.48 21.14
N ASP A 31 7.72 5.82 21.14
CA ASP A 31 7.13 6.58 22.24
C ASP A 31 5.65 6.82 21.94
N PRO A 32 4.72 6.11 22.62
CA PRO A 32 3.29 6.23 22.36
C PRO A 32 2.71 7.59 22.81
N ASN A 33 3.47 8.41 23.55
CA ASN A 33 3.04 9.75 23.93
C ASN A 33 3.32 10.79 22.84
N MET A 34 3.99 10.40 21.76
CA MET A 34 4.25 11.26 20.60
C MET A 34 3.34 10.86 19.44
N HIS A 35 2.46 11.79 19.04
CA HIS A 35 1.55 11.57 17.91
C HIS A 35 2.34 11.29 16.62
N PHE A 36 3.38 12.10 16.40
CA PHE A 36 4.39 11.90 15.38
C PHE A 36 5.79 12.01 16.00
N SER A 37 6.68 11.13 15.57
CA SER A 37 8.12 11.19 15.86
C SER A 37 8.86 10.46 14.74
N THR A 38 9.95 11.01 14.23
CA THR A 38 10.80 10.34 13.22
C THR A 38 11.48 9.07 13.74
N LYS A 39 11.47 8.88 15.06
CA LYS A 39 11.98 7.67 15.72
C LYS A 39 10.92 6.58 15.84
N ASN A 40 9.63 6.94 15.78
CA ASN A 40 8.53 5.98 15.87
C ASN A 40 8.31 5.31 14.51
N ASN A 41 7.90 4.04 14.53
CA ASN A 41 7.45 3.30 13.36
C ASN A 41 5.95 3.50 13.08
N PHE A 42 5.16 3.91 14.08
CA PHE A 42 3.73 4.16 13.96
C PHE A 42 3.37 5.61 14.31
N TYR A 43 2.17 6.03 13.89
CA TYR A 43 1.52 7.26 14.36
C TYR A 43 0.54 6.91 15.47
N TYR A 44 0.55 7.71 16.54
CA TYR A 44 -0.31 7.50 17.70
C TYR A 44 -1.36 8.60 17.81
N ALA A 45 -2.61 8.23 18.02
CA ALA A 45 -3.71 9.15 18.30
C ALA A 45 -3.95 9.26 19.82
N TRP A 46 -4.49 10.39 20.24
CA TRP A 46 -4.80 10.62 21.65
C TRP A 46 -6.03 9.82 22.06
N GLY A 47 -5.92 9.05 23.15
CA GLY A 47 -7.02 8.28 23.74
C GLY A 47 -7.07 6.83 23.27
N ASP A 48 -8.07 6.13 23.79
CA ASP A 48 -8.31 4.71 23.49
C ASP A 48 -8.99 4.56 22.13
N LEU A 49 -8.70 3.47 21.43
CA LEU A 49 -9.32 3.16 20.14
C LEU A 49 -10.83 2.93 20.30
N ASP A 50 -11.62 3.72 19.58
CA ASP A 50 -13.07 3.63 19.52
C ASP A 50 -13.53 2.97 18.22
N LEU A 51 -14.03 1.74 18.33
CA LEU A 51 -14.57 0.94 17.21
C LEU A 51 -16.10 0.92 17.17
N ASN A 52 -16.78 1.82 17.89
CA ASN A 52 -18.24 1.79 18.00
C ASN A 52 -18.96 1.95 16.66
N GLU A 53 -18.49 2.84 15.79
CA GLU A 53 -19.07 3.03 14.45
C GLU A 53 -18.99 1.73 13.62
N ILE A 54 -17.82 1.10 13.59
CA ILE A 54 -17.55 -0.14 12.86
C ILE A 54 -18.43 -1.29 13.37
N ARG A 55 -18.58 -1.40 14.70
CA ARG A 55 -19.45 -2.40 15.34
C ARG A 55 -20.92 -2.21 14.95
N GLN A 56 -21.36 -0.95 14.77
CA GLN A 56 -22.73 -0.64 14.37
C GLN A 56 -22.96 -0.87 12.87
N SER A 57 -21.97 -0.57 12.03
CA SER A 57 -22.10 -0.65 10.56
C SER A 57 -22.10 -2.07 10.00
N LYS A 58 -21.61 -3.06 10.75
CA LYS A 58 -21.51 -4.46 10.29
C LYS A 58 -22.34 -5.42 11.16
N PRO A 59 -23.68 -5.41 11.05
CA PRO A 59 -24.57 -6.25 11.86
C PRO A 59 -24.41 -7.76 11.61
N GLU A 60 -23.80 -8.18 10.48
CA GLU A 60 -23.42 -9.59 10.21
C GLU A 60 -22.24 -10.13 11.02
N PHE A 61 -21.50 -9.30 11.78
CA PHE A 61 -20.55 -9.79 12.80
C PHE A 61 -21.26 -10.34 14.06
N LYS A 62 -22.57 -10.60 14.00
CA LYS A 62 -23.23 -11.52 14.92
C LYS A 62 -22.67 -12.91 14.67
N ALA A 63 -21.84 -13.40 15.60
CA ALA A 63 -21.24 -14.73 15.56
C ALA A 63 -22.21 -15.78 14.98
N PHE A 64 -21.83 -16.37 13.83
CA PHE A 64 -22.62 -17.39 13.13
C PHE A 64 -22.87 -18.64 13.99
N SER A 65 -22.12 -18.82 15.08
CA SER A 65 -22.43 -19.79 16.13
C SER A 65 -21.83 -19.40 17.48
N VAL A 66 -22.38 -19.94 18.56
CA VAL A 66 -21.87 -19.80 19.95
C VAL A 66 -20.44 -20.36 20.09
N LYS A 67 -19.96 -21.18 19.15
CA LYS A 67 -18.57 -21.67 19.13
C LYS A 67 -17.59 -20.66 18.51
N ASP A 68 -18.05 -19.82 17.59
CA ASP A 68 -17.26 -18.76 16.94
C ASP A 68 -17.24 -17.46 17.77
N ALA A 69 -18.11 -17.36 18.78
CA ALA A 69 -18.14 -16.24 19.72
C ALA A 69 -16.83 -16.07 20.53
N LYS A 70 -16.00 -17.13 20.65
CA LYS A 70 -14.67 -17.05 21.28
C LYS A 70 -13.62 -16.30 20.45
N ILE A 71 -13.90 -16.00 19.18
CA ILE A 71 -12.99 -15.25 18.29
C ILE A 71 -13.17 -13.72 18.49
N TYR A 72 -14.20 -13.31 19.24
CA TYR A 72 -14.55 -11.91 19.48
C TYR A 72 -14.14 -11.42 20.87
N GLU A 73 -12.91 -11.70 21.29
CA GLU A 73 -12.35 -10.92 22.39
C GLU A 73 -12.32 -9.45 21.95
N PRO A 74 -12.84 -8.51 22.76
CA PRO A 74 -12.84 -7.11 22.39
C PRO A 74 -11.41 -6.63 22.24
N TYR A 75 -10.98 -6.37 21.00
CA TYR A 75 -9.70 -5.73 20.72
C TYR A 75 -9.67 -4.35 21.41
N THR A 76 -8.62 -4.12 22.19
CA THR A 76 -8.38 -2.85 22.88
C THR A 76 -6.99 -2.35 22.53
N GLU A 77 -6.87 -1.03 22.40
CA GLU A 77 -5.60 -0.38 22.08
C GLU A 77 -5.59 0.99 22.72
N SER A 78 -4.53 1.26 23.49
CA SER A 78 -4.32 2.52 24.18
C SER A 78 -2.82 2.84 24.27
N PRO A 79 -2.36 3.98 23.72
CA PRO A 79 -3.13 4.90 22.88
C PRO A 79 -3.44 4.28 21.51
N ALA A 80 -4.50 4.78 20.86
CA ALA A 80 -4.87 4.38 19.52
C ALA A 80 -3.75 4.67 18.51
N ARG A 81 -3.69 3.90 17.42
CA ARG A 81 -2.77 4.11 16.29
C ARG A 81 -3.52 4.40 15.00
N ALA A 82 -2.92 5.24 14.16
CA ALA A 82 -3.52 5.63 12.88
C ALA A 82 -3.75 4.43 11.95
N THR A 83 -4.84 4.43 11.19
CA THR A 83 -5.14 3.36 10.21
C THR A 83 -4.29 3.48 8.96
N GLY A 84 -4.06 2.37 8.25
CA GLY A 84 -3.21 2.35 7.05
C GLY A 84 -3.62 3.34 5.95
N ASN A 85 -4.90 3.71 5.89
CA ASN A 85 -5.47 4.67 4.95
C ASN A 85 -5.56 6.12 5.48
N ASP A 86 -4.67 6.53 6.38
CA ASP A 86 -4.52 7.93 6.83
C ASP A 86 -5.61 8.47 7.79
N ARG A 87 -6.23 7.61 8.61
CA ARG A 87 -7.05 8.06 9.74
C ARG A 87 -6.17 8.29 10.97
N PHE A 88 -5.90 9.55 11.32
CA PHE A 88 -4.99 9.96 12.41
C PHE A 88 -5.66 10.29 13.75
N ASP A 89 -6.91 9.88 13.94
CA ASP A 89 -7.62 9.96 15.22
C ASP A 89 -7.96 8.58 15.78
N ASN A 90 -8.56 8.55 16.97
CA ASN A 90 -8.89 7.31 17.68
C ASN A 90 -10.27 6.73 17.29
N HIS A 91 -10.96 7.29 16.30
CA HIS A 91 -12.32 6.89 15.91
C HIS A 91 -12.38 6.61 14.40
N PRO A 92 -11.81 5.48 13.93
CA PRO A 92 -11.92 5.08 12.54
C PRO A 92 -13.36 4.69 12.16
N GLY A 93 -13.76 5.06 10.96
CA GLY A 93 -15.07 4.76 10.39
C GLY A 93 -15.12 3.38 9.72
N CYS A 94 -16.31 3.01 9.25
CA CYS A 94 -16.55 1.70 8.65
C CYS A 94 -15.82 1.44 7.32
N ASN A 95 -15.36 2.50 6.67
CA ASN A 95 -14.61 2.46 5.41
C ASN A 95 -13.10 2.65 5.60
N ASP A 96 -12.65 2.91 6.83
CA ASP A 96 -11.23 2.98 7.14
C ASP A 96 -10.64 1.57 7.23
N TRP A 97 -9.34 1.45 6.99
CA TRP A 97 -8.60 0.19 7.12
C TRP A 97 -8.31 -0.07 8.61
N TYR A 98 -9.37 -0.17 9.41
CA TYR A 98 -9.33 -0.18 10.88
C TYR A 98 -8.57 -1.40 11.44
N GLU A 99 -8.48 -2.49 10.70
CA GLU A 99 -7.68 -3.67 11.00
C GLU A 99 -6.17 -3.50 10.77
N THR A 100 -5.75 -2.36 10.24
CA THR A 100 -4.35 -2.05 9.92
C THR A 100 -3.83 -0.84 10.69
N VAL A 101 -2.51 -0.72 10.78
CA VAL A 101 -1.79 0.41 11.38
C VAL A 101 -0.79 0.99 10.40
N LYS A 102 -0.84 2.31 10.21
CA LYS A 102 0.03 3.04 9.29
C LYS A 102 1.49 3.08 9.74
N LEU A 103 2.39 2.79 8.81
CA LEU A 103 3.83 2.93 8.99
C LEU A 103 4.29 4.38 8.77
N ASN A 104 5.16 4.85 9.67
CA ASN A 104 5.73 6.18 9.67
C ASN A 104 7.05 6.21 8.89
N TYR A 105 7.03 6.87 7.73
CA TYR A 105 8.19 7.07 6.85
C TYR A 105 8.83 8.46 7.00
N GLY A 106 8.59 9.15 8.12
CA GLY A 106 9.09 10.50 8.37
C GLY A 106 8.24 11.58 7.69
N VAL A 107 6.94 11.35 7.52
CA VAL A 107 6.00 12.35 6.99
C VAL A 107 5.08 12.79 8.11
N ASP A 108 5.15 14.05 8.52
CA ASP A 108 4.21 14.59 9.47
C ASP A 108 2.98 15.09 8.71
N TYR A 109 1.84 14.43 8.90
CA TYR A 109 0.56 14.78 8.27
C TYR A 109 -0.27 15.78 9.08
N CYS A 110 0.17 16.14 10.29
CA CYS A 110 -0.57 17.00 11.20
C CYS A 110 0.16 18.31 11.54
N ASP A 111 1.28 18.58 10.87
CA ASP A 111 2.02 19.85 10.98
C ASP A 111 1.15 21.04 10.54
N ALA A 112 1.48 22.26 10.98
CA ALA A 112 0.69 23.47 10.75
C ALA A 112 0.46 23.82 9.27
N GLY A 113 1.32 23.32 8.37
CA GLY A 113 1.17 23.42 6.91
C GLY A 113 0.39 22.27 6.25
N GLY A 114 -0.16 21.34 7.03
CA GLY A 114 -0.88 20.15 6.58
C GLY A 114 0.01 18.97 6.17
N ARG A 115 1.30 19.22 5.86
CA ARG A 115 2.29 18.15 5.60
C ARG A 115 3.72 18.66 5.71
N SER A 116 4.59 17.93 6.41
CA SER A 116 6.04 18.15 6.37
C SER A 116 6.83 16.84 6.29
N TYR A 117 8.10 16.95 5.89
CA TYR A 117 8.95 15.81 5.53
C TYR A 117 10.24 15.84 6.33
N HIS A 118 10.52 14.75 7.04
CA HIS A 118 11.61 14.62 8.01
C HIS A 118 12.40 13.35 7.72
N TYR A 119 13.27 13.42 6.72
CA TYR A 119 14.07 12.28 6.26
C TYR A 119 15.48 12.23 6.83
N GLU A 120 15.87 13.24 7.62
CA GLU A 120 17.18 13.31 8.26
C GLU A 120 17.05 13.53 9.77
N PRO A 121 17.60 12.63 10.61
CA PRO A 121 18.21 11.35 10.22
C PRO A 121 17.21 10.40 9.55
N VAL A 122 17.70 9.47 8.72
CA VAL A 122 16.87 8.47 8.04
C VAL A 122 15.89 7.80 9.02
N PRO A 123 14.56 7.84 8.78
CA PRO A 123 13.58 7.27 9.68
C PRO A 123 13.80 5.78 9.92
N ASN A 124 13.57 5.31 11.14
CA ASN A 124 13.85 3.93 11.54
C ASN A 124 13.12 2.90 10.65
N THR A 125 11.90 3.22 10.24
CA THR A 125 11.06 2.38 9.36
C THR A 125 11.74 2.09 8.02
N TRP A 126 12.51 3.03 7.47
CA TRP A 126 13.17 2.84 6.17
C TRP A 126 14.15 1.67 6.21
N GLY A 127 14.95 1.58 7.28
CA GLY A 127 15.88 0.48 7.50
C GLY A 127 15.15 -0.86 7.62
N LYS A 128 14.16 -0.94 8.52
CA LYS A 128 13.38 -2.17 8.76
C LYS A 128 12.70 -2.71 7.48
N MET A 129 12.09 -1.82 6.70
CA MET A 129 11.40 -2.20 5.46
C MET A 129 12.37 -2.60 4.35
N THR A 130 13.53 -1.95 4.28
CA THR A 130 14.62 -2.36 3.37
C THR A 130 15.19 -3.72 3.76
N ASP A 131 15.36 -4.00 5.05
CA ASP A 131 15.84 -5.30 5.52
C ASP A 131 14.87 -6.44 5.16
N ILE A 132 13.55 -6.19 5.20
CA ILE A 132 12.54 -7.16 4.75
C ILE A 132 12.69 -7.47 3.25
N LEU A 133 12.85 -6.44 2.40
CA LEU A 133 13.10 -6.62 0.96
C LEU A 133 14.38 -7.43 0.73
N LEU A 134 15.47 -7.08 1.41
CA LEU A 134 16.75 -7.76 1.28
C LEU A 134 16.71 -9.21 1.79
N PHE A 135 15.93 -9.48 2.84
CA PHE A 135 15.70 -10.82 3.35
C PHE A 135 15.06 -11.69 2.26
N TRP A 136 13.96 -11.25 1.67
CA TRP A 136 13.26 -12.04 0.64
C TRP A 136 14.07 -12.15 -0.65
N ALA A 137 14.76 -11.09 -1.07
CA ALA A 137 15.71 -11.15 -2.18
C ALA A 137 16.81 -12.21 -1.94
N SER A 138 17.32 -12.32 -0.71
CA SER A 138 18.29 -13.38 -0.36
C SER A 138 17.74 -14.81 -0.44
N LYS A 139 16.41 -14.97 -0.45
CA LYS A 139 15.74 -16.26 -0.64
C LYS A 139 15.50 -16.61 -2.11
N GLY A 140 15.90 -15.75 -3.04
CA GLY A 140 15.80 -16.01 -4.47
C GLY A 140 14.44 -15.69 -5.09
N VAL A 141 13.68 -14.72 -4.53
CA VAL A 141 12.57 -14.11 -5.28
C VAL A 141 13.14 -13.30 -6.46
N ASP A 142 12.39 -13.17 -7.54
CA ASP A 142 12.83 -12.45 -8.75
C ASP A 142 12.38 -10.99 -8.75
N GLY A 143 11.44 -10.62 -7.88
CA GLY A 143 10.90 -9.28 -7.84
C GLY A 143 9.83 -9.06 -6.79
N PHE A 144 9.43 -7.80 -6.67
CA PHE A 144 8.38 -7.34 -5.76
C PHE A 144 7.31 -6.57 -6.54
N ARG A 145 6.04 -6.89 -6.31
CA ARG A 145 4.92 -5.97 -6.57
C ARG A 145 4.70 -5.21 -5.26
N CYS A 146 4.74 -3.89 -5.32
CA CYS A 146 4.60 -3.02 -4.16
C CYS A 146 3.17 -2.48 -4.12
N ASP A 147 2.40 -2.97 -3.16
CA ASP A 147 1.01 -2.57 -2.91
C ASP A 147 0.92 -1.11 -2.47
N MET A 148 -0.05 -0.38 -3.04
CA MET A 148 -0.34 1.02 -2.71
C MET A 148 0.94 1.85 -2.55
N ALA A 149 1.88 1.69 -3.48
CA ALA A 149 3.22 2.27 -3.41
C ALA A 149 3.16 3.81 -3.33
N GLU A 150 2.11 4.39 -3.91
CA GLU A 150 1.82 5.82 -3.87
C GLU A 150 1.59 6.41 -2.48
N MET A 151 1.20 5.59 -1.50
CA MET A 151 1.00 5.99 -0.11
C MET A 151 2.32 6.09 0.68
N VAL A 152 3.44 5.70 0.07
CA VAL A 152 4.77 5.71 0.67
C VAL A 152 5.68 6.67 -0.09
N PRO A 153 6.45 7.55 0.57
CA PRO A 153 7.23 8.57 -0.13
C PRO A 153 8.24 8.02 -1.12
N THR A 154 8.37 8.67 -2.29
CA THR A 154 9.38 8.34 -3.31
C THR A 154 10.82 8.42 -2.79
N ALA A 155 11.06 9.23 -1.75
CA ALA A 155 12.36 9.29 -1.08
C ALA A 155 12.73 7.96 -0.41
N PHE A 156 11.78 7.29 0.26
CA PHE A 156 12.00 5.95 0.80
C PHE A 156 12.27 4.96 -0.33
N TRP A 157 11.48 5.02 -1.41
CA TRP A 157 11.67 4.11 -2.54
C TRP A 157 13.04 4.27 -3.17
N SER A 158 13.50 5.50 -3.40
CA SER A 158 14.84 5.78 -3.92
C SER A 158 15.94 5.20 -3.03
N TYR A 159 15.77 5.29 -1.70
CA TYR A 159 16.68 4.71 -0.72
C TYR A 159 16.67 3.17 -0.78
N ALA A 160 15.49 2.57 -0.69
CA ALA A 160 15.32 1.12 -0.59
C ALA A 160 15.69 0.40 -1.90
N THR A 161 15.23 0.90 -3.05
CA THR A 161 15.52 0.32 -4.36
C THR A 161 17.00 0.46 -4.70
N GLY A 162 17.63 1.58 -4.35
CA GLY A 162 19.07 1.79 -4.53
C GLY A 162 19.90 0.74 -3.79
N ILE A 163 19.58 0.48 -2.52
CA ILE A 163 20.24 -0.56 -1.72
C ILE A 163 19.92 -1.96 -2.26
N LEU A 164 18.66 -2.22 -2.57
CA LEU A 164 18.19 -3.52 -3.08
C LEU A 164 18.88 -3.89 -4.38
N LYS A 165 18.87 -3.01 -5.37
CA LYS A 165 19.46 -3.25 -6.70
C LYS A 165 20.99 -3.25 -6.67
N ALA A 166 21.62 -2.52 -5.75
CA ALA A 166 23.07 -2.62 -5.55
C ALA A 166 23.50 -4.04 -5.11
N LYS A 167 22.68 -4.72 -4.31
CA LYS A 167 22.96 -6.09 -3.84
C LYS A 167 22.40 -7.18 -4.78
N TYR A 168 21.24 -6.92 -5.37
CA TYR A 168 20.51 -7.86 -6.22
C TYR A 168 20.02 -7.15 -7.51
N PRO A 169 20.91 -6.90 -8.47
CA PRO A 169 20.60 -6.07 -9.65
C PRO A 169 19.56 -6.68 -10.60
N HIS A 170 19.28 -7.97 -10.47
CA HIS A 170 18.27 -8.69 -11.27
C HIS A 170 16.84 -8.52 -10.74
N ILE A 171 16.67 -7.98 -9.53
CA ILE A 171 15.36 -7.85 -8.89
C ILE A 171 14.53 -6.80 -9.61
N VAL A 172 13.33 -7.22 -10.03
CA VAL A 172 12.31 -6.37 -10.64
C VAL A 172 11.42 -5.77 -9.55
N VAL A 173 11.16 -4.47 -9.60
CA VAL A 173 10.29 -3.73 -8.68
C VAL A 173 9.13 -3.13 -9.46
N ILE A 174 7.91 -3.54 -9.12
CA ILE A 174 6.67 -3.17 -9.81
C ILE A 174 5.80 -2.37 -8.83
N GLY A 175 5.39 -1.16 -9.19
CA GLY A 175 4.63 -0.27 -8.32
C GLY A 175 3.16 -0.22 -8.68
N GLU A 176 2.29 -0.36 -7.68
CA GLU A 176 0.91 0.09 -7.79
C GLU A 176 0.84 1.58 -7.46
N VAL A 177 0.75 2.40 -8.51
CA VAL A 177 0.60 3.85 -8.44
C VAL A 177 -0.58 4.22 -9.32
N TYR A 178 -1.58 4.88 -8.75
CA TYR A 178 -2.83 5.24 -9.42
C TYR A 178 -2.93 6.73 -9.71
N ASP A 179 -2.04 7.57 -9.17
CA ASP A 179 -1.85 8.97 -9.64
C ASP A 179 -0.86 9.06 -10.82
N PRO A 180 -1.33 9.33 -12.07
CA PRO A 180 -0.45 9.44 -13.23
C PRO A 180 0.59 10.57 -13.13
N ASN A 181 0.30 11.61 -12.33
CA ASN A 181 1.24 12.72 -12.12
C ASN A 181 2.49 12.27 -11.35
N GLN A 182 2.41 11.13 -10.65
CA GLN A 182 3.54 10.60 -9.89
C GLN A 182 4.37 9.58 -10.66
N TYR A 183 3.93 9.11 -11.83
CA TYR A 183 4.61 8.02 -12.54
C TYR A 183 6.11 8.27 -12.74
N ARG A 184 6.48 9.48 -13.19
CA ARG A 184 7.88 9.84 -13.43
C ARG A 184 8.67 9.88 -12.13
N ASN A 185 8.05 10.30 -11.03
CA ASN A 185 8.70 10.33 -9.72
C ASN A 185 8.99 8.91 -9.22
N TYR A 186 8.08 7.96 -9.41
CA TYR A 186 8.29 6.56 -9.02
C TYR A 186 9.27 5.82 -9.94
N VAL A 187 9.23 6.06 -11.26
CA VAL A 187 10.26 5.53 -12.19
C VAL A 187 11.65 6.03 -11.77
N ASN A 188 11.78 7.34 -11.50
CA ASN A 188 13.04 7.92 -11.02
C ASN A 188 13.46 7.38 -9.64
N ALA A 189 12.51 6.92 -8.82
CA ALA A 189 12.78 6.27 -7.54
C ALA A 189 13.17 4.79 -7.65
N GLY A 190 13.37 4.27 -8.87
CA GLY A 190 13.94 2.94 -9.13
C GLY A 190 12.94 1.82 -9.39
N PHE A 191 11.68 2.15 -9.67
CA PHE A 191 10.68 1.17 -10.14
C PHE A 191 10.93 0.80 -11.60
N ASP A 192 10.92 -0.50 -11.91
CA ASP A 192 11.07 -0.99 -13.27
C ASP A 192 9.74 -0.92 -14.03
N TYR A 193 8.62 -1.16 -13.35
CA TYR A 193 7.29 -1.09 -13.94
C TYR A 193 6.27 -0.43 -13.00
N LEU A 194 5.26 0.24 -13.57
CA LEU A 194 4.12 0.81 -12.85
C LEU A 194 2.81 0.34 -13.48
N TYR A 195 1.79 0.09 -12.66
CA TYR A 195 0.44 -0.24 -13.14
C TYR A 195 -0.18 0.95 -13.87
N ASP A 196 -0.52 0.79 -15.14
CA ASP A 196 -1.27 1.81 -15.88
C ASP A 196 -2.79 1.62 -15.69
N LYS A 197 -3.24 1.85 -14.45
CA LYS A 197 -4.65 1.66 -14.08
C LYS A 197 -5.53 2.80 -14.62
N VAL A 198 -5.19 4.04 -14.30
CA VAL A 198 -6.04 5.21 -14.58
C VAL A 198 -5.97 5.66 -16.05
N GLY A 199 -4.83 5.45 -16.72
CA GLY A 199 -4.70 5.72 -18.16
C GLY A 199 -5.25 4.56 -18.99
N MET A 200 -4.39 3.58 -19.27
CA MET A 200 -4.69 2.53 -20.24
C MET A 200 -5.80 1.57 -19.80
N TYR A 201 -5.79 1.07 -18.56
CA TYR A 201 -6.83 0.11 -18.12
C TYR A 201 -8.24 0.73 -18.14
N ASP A 202 -8.45 1.91 -17.54
CA ASP A 202 -9.75 2.59 -17.56
C ASP A 202 -10.17 2.94 -19.01
N CYS A 203 -9.21 3.29 -19.88
CA CYS A 203 -9.46 3.47 -21.30
C CYS A 203 -9.93 2.18 -21.99
N LEU A 204 -9.20 1.07 -21.84
CA LEU A 204 -9.54 -0.22 -22.43
C LEU A 204 -10.91 -0.71 -21.94
N ARG A 205 -11.20 -0.54 -20.65
CA ARG A 205 -12.51 -0.83 -20.08
C ARG A 205 -13.63 -0.04 -20.77
N GLY A 206 -13.46 1.27 -20.94
CA GLY A 206 -14.41 2.11 -21.66
C GLY A 206 -14.58 1.72 -23.13
N VAL A 207 -13.49 1.34 -23.82
CA VAL A 207 -13.55 0.89 -25.22
C VAL A 207 -14.31 -0.43 -25.36
N VAL A 208 -13.99 -1.43 -24.53
CA VAL A 208 -14.65 -2.75 -24.54
C VAL A 208 -16.14 -2.66 -24.20
N ARG A 209 -16.53 -1.66 -23.38
CA ARG A 209 -17.92 -1.36 -23.04
C ARG A 209 -18.67 -0.53 -24.10
N GLY A 210 -17.98 -0.04 -25.13
CA GLY A 210 -18.55 0.85 -26.14
C GLY A 210 -18.82 2.27 -25.65
N GLU A 211 -18.18 2.67 -24.54
CA GLU A 211 -18.34 3.99 -23.90
C GLU A 211 -17.26 4.99 -24.36
N ARG A 212 -16.20 4.49 -25.03
CA ARG A 212 -15.06 5.27 -25.52
C ARG A 212 -14.64 4.77 -26.90
N PRO A 213 -14.25 5.64 -27.85
CA PRO A 213 -13.75 5.20 -29.15
C PRO A 213 -12.38 4.53 -29.03
N ALA A 214 -12.11 3.52 -29.87
CA ALA A 214 -10.80 2.83 -29.91
C ALA A 214 -9.62 3.79 -30.18
N ALA A 215 -9.85 4.92 -30.86
CA ALA A 215 -8.86 5.96 -31.10
C ALA A 215 -8.26 6.53 -29.79
N SER A 216 -8.98 6.46 -28.66
CA SER A 216 -8.47 6.93 -27.36
C SER A 216 -7.27 6.12 -26.86
N ILE A 217 -7.10 4.86 -27.29
CA ILE A 217 -5.93 4.03 -26.92
C ILE A 217 -4.62 4.72 -27.36
N THR A 218 -4.64 5.36 -28.54
CA THR A 218 -3.46 6.08 -29.05
C THR A 218 -3.11 7.27 -28.16
N HIS A 219 -4.11 7.97 -27.62
CA HIS A 219 -3.88 9.09 -26.71
C HIS A 219 -3.22 8.62 -25.41
N GLU A 220 -3.74 7.57 -24.78
CA GLU A 220 -3.16 7.06 -23.52
C GLU A 220 -1.71 6.60 -23.69
N TRP A 221 -1.36 5.95 -24.81
CA TRP A 221 0.04 5.65 -25.12
C TRP A 221 0.92 6.90 -25.25
N GLN A 222 0.41 7.97 -25.87
CA GLN A 222 1.15 9.21 -26.03
C GLN A 222 1.36 9.96 -24.70
N VAL A 223 0.46 9.80 -23.73
CA VAL A 223 0.59 10.41 -22.39
C VAL A 223 1.78 9.84 -21.62
N VAL A 224 2.20 8.61 -21.90
CA VAL A 224 3.30 7.91 -21.22
C VAL A 224 4.47 7.56 -22.14
N ASP A 225 4.57 8.15 -23.33
CA ASP A 225 5.52 7.72 -24.36
C ASP A 225 6.99 7.78 -23.89
N ASP A 226 7.36 8.77 -23.06
CA ASP A 226 8.68 8.92 -22.45
C ASP A 226 9.04 7.82 -21.43
N ILE A 227 8.04 7.13 -20.88
CA ILE A 227 8.20 6.07 -19.88
C ILE A 227 7.48 4.78 -20.28
N ARG A 228 7.11 4.60 -21.56
CA ARG A 228 6.23 3.51 -22.01
C ARG A 228 6.77 2.13 -21.64
N ASP A 229 8.08 1.95 -21.70
CA ASP A 229 8.74 0.68 -21.39
C ASP A 229 8.71 0.35 -19.88
N HIS A 230 8.26 1.30 -19.04
CA HIS A 230 7.97 1.13 -17.61
C HIS A 230 6.48 0.93 -17.30
N MET A 231 5.60 0.83 -18.30
CA MET A 231 4.16 0.68 -18.04
C MET A 231 3.72 -0.77 -18.12
N LEU A 232 3.05 -1.24 -17.06
CA LEU A 232 2.42 -2.56 -16.98
C LEU A 232 0.94 -2.41 -17.34
N TYR A 233 0.55 -3.01 -18.47
CA TYR A 233 -0.82 -3.05 -18.96
C TYR A 233 -1.52 -4.35 -18.54
N PHE A 234 -2.78 -4.26 -18.17
CA PHE A 234 -3.61 -5.40 -17.78
C PHE A 234 -5.08 -5.17 -18.16
N LEU A 235 -5.88 -6.23 -18.19
CA LEU A 235 -7.33 -6.17 -18.45
C LEU A 235 -8.18 -6.47 -17.21
N GLU A 236 -7.59 -7.13 -16.22
CA GLU A 236 -8.17 -7.38 -14.90
C GLU A 236 -7.02 -7.71 -13.92
N ASN A 237 -7.27 -7.54 -12.62
CA ASN A 237 -6.39 -7.98 -11.55
C ASN A 237 -7.25 -8.51 -10.37
N HIS A 238 -6.75 -8.49 -9.14
CA HIS A 238 -7.50 -8.97 -7.99
C HIS A 238 -8.45 -7.93 -7.38
N ASP A 239 -8.20 -6.64 -7.59
CA ASP A 239 -9.05 -5.53 -7.13
C ASP A 239 -10.09 -5.11 -8.17
N GLU A 240 -9.80 -5.38 -9.44
CA GLU A 240 -10.66 -5.00 -10.56
C GLU A 240 -11.65 -6.09 -10.96
N GLN A 241 -12.76 -5.65 -11.55
CA GLN A 241 -13.80 -6.55 -12.03
C GLN A 241 -13.27 -7.51 -13.10
N ARG A 242 -13.66 -8.79 -13.01
CA ARG A 242 -13.37 -9.79 -14.03
C ARG A 242 -13.96 -9.35 -15.37
N ILE A 243 -13.17 -9.47 -16.43
CA ILE A 243 -13.52 -9.00 -17.78
C ILE A 243 -14.81 -9.66 -18.29
N ALA A 244 -14.97 -10.95 -18.02
CA ALA A 244 -16.16 -11.71 -18.42
C ALA A 244 -17.39 -11.47 -17.53
N SER A 245 -17.27 -10.70 -16.45
CA SER A 245 -18.40 -10.44 -15.54
C SER A 245 -19.43 -9.47 -16.14
N ASP A 246 -20.68 -9.57 -15.70
CA ASP A 246 -21.76 -8.67 -16.11
C ASP A 246 -21.49 -7.21 -15.74
N PHE A 247 -20.68 -6.96 -14.71
CA PHE A 247 -20.28 -5.62 -14.30
C PHE A 247 -19.23 -4.99 -15.25
N PHE A 248 -18.51 -5.81 -16.03
CA PHE A 248 -17.56 -5.37 -17.05
C PHE A 248 -18.17 -5.46 -18.45
N CYS A 249 -18.07 -6.60 -19.15
CA CYS A 249 -18.60 -6.74 -20.52
C CYS A 249 -19.40 -8.03 -20.79
N GLY A 250 -19.59 -8.88 -19.78
CA GLY A 250 -20.42 -10.11 -19.82
C GLY A 250 -19.88 -11.22 -20.74
N SER A 251 -18.80 -10.98 -21.48
CA SER A 251 -18.14 -11.95 -22.34
C SER A 251 -16.74 -11.47 -22.69
N ALA A 252 -15.73 -12.30 -22.39
CA ALA A 252 -14.33 -12.02 -22.71
C ALA A 252 -14.09 -11.83 -24.23
N MET A 253 -14.98 -12.36 -25.08
CA MET A 253 -14.87 -12.21 -26.54
C MET A 253 -14.94 -10.76 -27.01
N LYS A 254 -15.56 -9.86 -26.22
CA LYS A 254 -15.65 -8.44 -26.56
C LYS A 254 -14.33 -7.68 -26.37
N ALA A 255 -13.37 -8.27 -25.66
CA ALA A 255 -12.06 -7.67 -25.39
C ALA A 255 -10.96 -8.19 -26.34
N ILE A 256 -11.30 -9.10 -27.25
CA ILE A 256 -10.38 -9.57 -28.29
C ILE A 256 -10.38 -8.53 -29.41
N PRO A 257 -9.20 -8.06 -29.88
CA PRO A 257 -9.08 -7.11 -30.98
C PRO A 257 -9.68 -7.58 -32.30
#